data_AF-A0A6L7VLQ4-F1
#
_entry.id   AF-A0A6L7VLQ4-F1
#
_cell.length_a   1.000
_cell.length_b   1.000
_cell.length_c   1.000
_cell.angle_alpha   90.00
_cell.angle_beta   90.00
_cell.angle_gamma   90.00
#
_symmetry.space_group_name_H-M   'P 1'
#
loop_
_entity.id
_entity.type
_entity.pdbx_description
1 polymer ?
#
loop_
_entity_poly.entity_id
_entity_poly.type
_entity_poly.pdbx_seq_one_letter_code
_entity_poly.pdbx_strand_id
1 'polypeptide(L)'
;MSVIGLEELFLDVTDLDKSIGFYRDLFGLELSMRNEERAYLQTDSSHIVLQVHGHSGRHKGGGPMHFAFTVTEETFDEVAARVAQANIFTRGPMGERGKGRALFVIDPDGN
;
A
#
# COMPACT_ATOMS: atom_id res chain seq x y z
N MET A 1 1.25 -28.20 12.13
CA MET A 1 1.50 -27.42 10.90
C MET A 1 1.02 -26.01 11.15
N SER A 2 1.83 -25.01 10.85
CA SER A 2 1.48 -23.59 11.03
C SER A 2 1.57 -22.88 9.68
N VAL A 3 0.79 -21.80 9.55
CA VAL A 3 0.89 -20.86 8.43
C VAL A 3 2.31 -20.27 8.40
N ILE A 4 2.91 -20.15 7.22
CA ILE A 4 4.29 -19.65 7.02
C ILE A 4 4.33 -18.21 6.49
N GLY A 5 3.23 -17.69 5.96
CA GLY A 5 3.17 -16.34 5.40
C GLY A 5 1.81 -16.02 4.78
N LEU A 6 1.68 -14.79 4.30
CA LEU A 6 0.64 -14.37 3.38
C LEU A 6 1.16 -14.61 1.95
N GLU A 7 0.44 -15.41 1.18
CA GLU A 7 0.81 -15.69 -0.22
C GLU A 7 0.43 -14.55 -1.15
N GLU A 8 -0.81 -14.07 -1.05
CA GLU A 8 -1.36 -13.11 -2.01
C GLU A 8 -2.34 -12.13 -1.38
N LEU A 9 -2.39 -10.94 -1.98
CA LEU A 9 -3.45 -9.95 -1.82
C LEU A 9 -4.08 -9.74 -3.19
N PHE A 10 -5.40 -9.94 -3.28
CA PHE A 10 -6.14 -9.75 -4.52
C PHE A 10 -6.96 -8.46 -4.45
N LEU A 11 -6.76 -7.56 -5.41
CA LEU A 11 -7.49 -6.30 -5.51
C LEU A 11 -8.39 -6.34 -6.74
N ASP A 12 -9.67 -6.01 -6.54
CA ASP A 12 -10.61 -5.80 -7.64
C ASP A 12 -10.44 -4.36 -8.16
N VAL A 13 -10.15 -4.22 -9.45
CA VAL A 13 -9.80 -2.95 -10.10
C VAL A 13 -10.57 -2.78 -11.40
N THR A 14 -10.97 -1.56 -11.72
CA THR A 14 -11.77 -1.28 -12.92
C THR A 14 -10.92 -1.11 -14.19
N ASP A 15 -9.62 -0.83 -14.05
CA ASP A 15 -8.71 -0.54 -15.16
C ASP A 15 -7.27 -0.95 -14.81
N LEU A 16 -6.77 -2.02 -15.44
CA LEU A 16 -5.44 -2.57 -15.16
C LEU A 16 -4.32 -1.57 -15.47
N ASP A 17 -4.44 -0.74 -16.51
CA ASP A 17 -3.37 0.19 -16.88
C ASP A 17 -3.24 1.32 -15.85
N LYS A 18 -4.38 1.82 -15.34
CA LYS A 18 -4.37 2.82 -14.26
C LYS A 18 -3.81 2.25 -12.97
N SER A 19 -4.22 1.04 -12.59
CA SER A 19 -3.77 0.43 -11.33
C SER A 19 -2.30 0.02 -11.41
N ILE A 20 -1.82 -0.51 -12.56
CA ILE A 20 -0.39 -0.74 -12.77
C ILE A 20 0.39 0.58 -12.67
N GLY A 21 -0.06 1.64 -13.36
CA GLY A 21 0.61 2.95 -13.28
C GLY A 21 0.69 3.47 -11.85
N PHE A 22 -0.39 3.31 -11.07
CA PHE A 22 -0.39 3.66 -9.65
C PHE A 22 0.66 2.87 -8.85
N TYR A 23 0.59 1.53 -8.84
CA TYR A 23 1.46 0.71 -7.99
C TYR A 23 2.91 0.65 -8.47
N ARG A 24 3.14 0.53 -9.78
CA ARG A 24 4.48 0.47 -10.36
C ARG A 24 5.15 1.84 -10.36
N ASP A 25 4.48 2.86 -10.91
CA ASP A 25 5.18 4.12 -11.19
C ASP A 25 5.30 5.00 -9.95
N LEU A 26 4.28 4.99 -9.05
CA LEU A 26 4.35 5.77 -7.81
C LEU A 26 5.10 5.05 -6.69
N PHE A 27 4.89 3.73 -6.53
CA PHE A 27 5.44 2.97 -5.41
C PHE A 27 6.61 2.05 -5.79
N GLY A 28 6.93 1.93 -7.07
CA GLY A 28 8.09 1.18 -7.54
C GLY A 28 7.91 -0.34 -7.53
N LEU A 29 6.68 -0.86 -7.45
CA LEU A 29 6.46 -2.30 -7.47
C LEU A 29 6.83 -2.89 -8.83
N GLU A 30 7.46 -4.06 -8.80
CA GLU A 30 7.84 -4.77 -10.01
C GLU A 30 6.64 -5.48 -10.64
N LEU A 31 6.37 -5.21 -11.92
CA LEU A 31 5.39 -5.94 -12.71
C LEU A 31 6.02 -7.25 -13.20
N SER A 32 5.68 -8.34 -12.53
CA SER A 32 6.20 -9.69 -12.84
C SER A 32 5.50 -10.36 -14.03
N MET A 33 4.19 -10.16 -14.16
CA MET A 33 3.37 -10.73 -15.23
C MET A 33 2.14 -9.87 -15.47
N ARG A 34 1.69 -9.82 -16.73
CA ARG A 34 0.42 -9.21 -17.13
C ARG A 34 -0.26 -10.05 -18.21
N ASN A 35 -1.60 -10.16 -18.12
CA ASN A 35 -2.46 -10.58 -19.21
C ASN A 35 -3.67 -9.62 -19.34
N GLU A 36 -4.69 -10.00 -20.11
CA GLU A 36 -5.87 -9.16 -20.37
C GLU A 36 -6.75 -8.93 -19.13
N GLU A 37 -6.73 -9.85 -18.16
CA GLU A 37 -7.60 -9.83 -16.98
C GLU A 37 -6.86 -9.49 -15.68
N ARG A 38 -5.52 -9.65 -15.65
CA ARG A 38 -4.74 -9.63 -14.41
C ARG A 38 -3.34 -9.05 -14.59
N ALA A 39 -2.82 -8.49 -13.50
CA ALA A 39 -1.44 -8.08 -13.35
C ALA A 39 -0.91 -8.53 -11.99
N TYR A 40 0.35 -8.98 -11.96
CA TYR A 40 1.00 -9.50 -10.76
C TYR A 40 2.15 -8.60 -10.35
N LEU A 41 2.06 -8.04 -9.15
CA LEU A 41 3.05 -7.15 -8.55
C LEU A 41 3.65 -7.83 -7.31
N GLN A 42 4.97 -7.75 -7.14
CA GLN A 42 5.69 -8.47 -6.09
C GLN A 42 6.38 -7.53 -5.09
N THR A 43 6.47 -7.97 -3.83
CA THR A 43 7.24 -7.36 -2.75
C THR A 43 7.96 -8.43 -1.94
N ASP A 44 9.01 -8.04 -1.21
CA ASP A 44 9.83 -9.00 -0.45
C ASP A 44 9.17 -9.47 0.85
N SER A 45 8.22 -8.71 1.42
CA SER A 45 7.54 -9.06 2.66
C SER A 45 6.22 -8.31 2.89
N SER A 46 5.32 -8.94 3.65
CA SER A 46 4.00 -8.43 4.04
C SER A 46 3.79 -8.58 5.56
N HIS A 47 2.95 -7.74 6.16
CA HIS A 47 2.55 -7.88 7.56
C HIS A 47 1.03 -7.73 7.75
N ILE A 48 0.49 -8.39 8.79
CA ILE A 48 -0.94 -8.30 9.18
C ILE A 48 -1.05 -7.50 10.46
N VAL A 49 -1.99 -6.55 10.50
CA VAL A 49 -2.34 -5.80 11.71
C VAL A 49 -3.75 -6.16 12.16
N LEU A 50 -3.87 -6.72 13.36
CA LEU A 50 -5.16 -6.96 14.01
C LEU A 50 -5.36 -5.94 15.13
N GLN A 51 -6.54 -5.34 15.18
CA GLN A 51 -6.86 -4.31 16.17
C GLN A 51 -8.15 -4.67 16.91
N VAL A 52 -8.11 -4.62 18.24
CA VAL A 52 -9.27 -4.89 19.08
C VAL A 52 -10.32 -3.78 18.97
N HIS A 53 -11.59 -4.17 19.04
CA HIS A 53 -12.71 -3.25 19.01
C HIS A 53 -12.64 -2.24 20.18
N GLY A 54 -12.95 -0.97 19.92
CA GLY A 54 -12.94 0.09 20.94
C GLY A 54 -11.57 0.69 21.27
N HIS A 55 -10.51 0.37 20.51
CA HIS A 55 -9.18 0.97 20.67
C HIS A 55 -9.17 2.49 20.37
N SER A 56 -8.32 3.25 21.09
CA SER A 56 -8.15 4.72 20.98
C SER A 56 -7.16 5.18 19.90
N GLY A 57 -6.73 4.27 19.04
CA GLY A 57 -5.71 4.54 18.01
C GLY A 57 -6.19 5.49 16.92
N ARG A 58 -5.22 6.04 16.19
CA ARG A 58 -5.47 6.92 15.03
C ARG A 58 -6.20 6.21 13.88
N HIS A 59 -6.15 4.88 13.88
CA HIS A 59 -6.94 4.02 13.02
C HIS A 59 -8.07 3.42 13.85
N LYS A 60 -9.31 3.66 13.40
CA LYS A 60 -10.47 2.92 13.88
C LYS A 60 -10.61 1.71 12.97
N GLY A 61 -10.22 0.52 13.42
CA GLY A 61 -10.61 -0.73 12.78
C GLY A 61 -12.13 -0.71 12.58
N GLY A 62 -12.58 -0.58 11.33
CA GLY A 62 -13.96 -0.25 10.95
C GLY A 62 -14.10 0.69 9.75
N GLY A 63 -13.01 1.34 9.31
CA GLY A 63 -12.92 1.93 7.96
C GLY A 63 -12.68 0.85 6.88
N PRO A 64 -12.50 1.24 5.60
CA PRO A 64 -12.11 0.31 4.55
C PRO A 64 -10.90 -0.53 4.98
N MET A 65 -10.90 -1.81 4.63
CA MET A 65 -9.72 -2.65 4.83
C MET A 65 -8.56 -2.02 4.07
N HIS A 66 -7.39 -1.94 4.69
CA HIS A 66 -6.17 -1.45 4.05
C HIS A 66 -5.05 -2.45 4.28
N PHE A 67 -4.05 -2.36 3.43
CA PHE A 67 -2.79 -3.10 3.51
C PHE A 67 -1.64 -2.10 3.45
N ALA A 68 -0.43 -2.55 3.75
CA ALA A 68 0.73 -1.68 3.81
C ALA A 68 1.95 -2.32 3.15
N PHE A 69 2.70 -1.50 2.44
CA PHE A 69 4.03 -1.84 1.95
C PHE A 69 5.08 -1.31 2.91
N THR A 70 6.09 -2.13 3.19
CA THR A 70 7.26 -1.69 3.97
C THR A 70 8.33 -1.19 3.02
N VAL A 71 8.89 -0.02 3.31
CA VAL A 71 9.96 0.61 2.52
C VAL A 71 11.07 1.11 3.44
N THR A 72 12.26 1.37 2.88
CA THR A 72 13.34 2.06 3.61
C THR A 72 12.97 3.51 3.90
N GLU A 73 13.70 4.18 4.79
CA GLU A 73 13.48 5.62 5.05
C GLU A 73 13.79 6.48 3.82
N GLU A 74 14.82 6.13 3.05
CA GLU A 74 15.15 6.80 1.80
C GLU A 74 14.02 6.63 0.77
N THR A 75 13.56 5.39 0.57
CA THR A 75 12.45 5.09 -0.35
C THR A 75 11.15 5.76 0.10
N PHE A 76 10.91 5.89 1.41
CA PHE A 76 9.74 6.60 1.92
C PHE A 76 9.75 8.07 1.48
N ASP A 77 10.89 8.76 1.59
CA ASP A 77 11.02 10.16 1.17
C ASP A 77 10.80 10.31 -0.35
N GLU A 78 11.33 9.39 -1.15
CA GLU A 78 11.11 9.36 -2.60
C GLU A 78 9.64 9.16 -2.97
N VAL A 79 8.98 8.16 -2.36
CA VAL A 79 7.57 7.86 -2.61
C VAL A 79 6.70 9.04 -2.19
N ALA A 80 6.95 9.63 -1.01
CA ALA A 80 6.20 10.79 -0.55
C ALA A 80 6.32 11.97 -1.53
N ALA A 81 7.50 12.21 -2.10
CA ALA A 81 7.70 13.25 -3.11
C ALA A 81 6.96 12.95 -4.43
N ARG A 82 7.01 11.71 -4.93
CA ARG A 82 6.28 11.30 -6.14
C ARG A 82 4.77 11.44 -5.98
N VAL A 83 4.26 10.96 -4.85
CA VAL A 83 2.84 11.04 -4.51
C VAL A 83 2.36 12.48 -4.39
N ALA A 84 3.16 13.37 -3.77
CA ALA A 84 2.83 14.79 -3.68
C ALA A 84 2.73 15.46 -5.06
N GLN A 85 3.50 15.01 -6.06
CA GLN A 85 3.44 15.50 -7.44
C GLN A 85 2.26 14.92 -8.24
N ALA A 86 1.81 13.72 -7.90
CA ALA A 86 0.72 13.02 -8.58
C ALA A 86 -0.68 13.60 -8.26
N ASN A 87 -0.78 14.54 -7.32
CA ASN A 87 -2.03 15.19 -6.90
C ASN A 87 -3.14 14.19 -6.49
N ILE A 88 -2.75 13.07 -5.89
CA ILE A 88 -3.66 12.07 -5.33
C ILE A 88 -4.02 12.42 -3.88
N PHE A 89 -5.16 11.94 -3.40
CA PHE A 89 -5.53 12.14 -2.01
C PHE A 89 -4.55 11.38 -1.10
N THR A 90 -3.98 12.10 -0.14
CA THR A 90 -3.10 11.50 0.86
C THR A 90 -3.51 11.88 2.26
N ARG A 91 -3.30 10.95 3.20
CA ARG A 91 -3.31 11.24 4.62
C ARG A 91 -1.94 10.94 5.21
N GLY A 92 -1.21 11.98 5.58
CA GLY A 92 0.18 11.90 6.05
C GLY A 92 1.11 12.79 5.20
N PRO A 93 2.43 12.58 5.27
CA PRO A 93 3.10 11.57 6.08
C PRO A 93 2.93 11.82 7.59
N MET A 94 2.76 10.74 8.35
CA MET A 94 2.67 10.74 9.81
C MET A 94 3.95 10.16 10.41
N GLY A 95 4.24 10.54 11.67
CA GLY A 95 5.39 10.01 12.41
C GLY A 95 6.68 10.76 12.11
N GLU A 96 7.76 10.33 12.74
CA GLU A 96 9.09 10.94 12.64
C GLU A 96 10.08 9.94 12.04
N ARG A 97 11.04 10.44 11.24
CA ARG A 97 12.12 9.61 10.67
C ARG A 97 12.86 8.86 11.76
N GLY A 98 13.02 7.54 11.58
CA GLY A 98 13.63 6.64 12.55
C GLY A 98 12.75 6.23 13.73
N LYS A 99 11.51 6.72 13.82
CA LYS A 99 10.54 6.35 14.87
C LYS A 99 9.26 5.71 14.33
N GLY A 100 9.26 5.34 13.05
CA GLY A 100 8.11 4.80 12.34
C GLY A 100 7.31 5.91 11.67
N ARG A 101 7.20 5.79 10.34
CA ARG A 101 6.46 6.72 9.48
C ARG A 101 5.41 5.97 8.69
N ALA A 102 4.34 6.67 8.34
CA ALA A 102 3.29 6.13 7.49
C ALA A 102 2.75 7.21 6.56
N LEU A 103 2.51 6.86 5.31
CA LEU A 103 1.78 7.66 4.34
C LEU A 103 0.62 6.82 3.84
N PHE A 104 -0.60 7.32 4.00
CA PHE A 104 -1.80 6.67 3.48
C PHE A 104 -2.18 7.33 2.16
N VAL A 105 -2.44 6.49 1.17
CA VAL A 105 -2.91 6.85 -0.16
C VAL A 105 -4.19 6.07 -0.45
N ILE A 106 -4.94 6.50 -1.46
CA ILE A 106 -6.09 5.75 -1.98
C ILE A 106 -5.78 5.47 -3.45
N ASP A 107 -5.92 4.22 -3.87
CA ASP A 107 -5.73 3.82 -5.27
C ASP A 107 -6.88 4.34 -6.17
N PRO A 108 -6.81 4.16 -7.50
CA PRO A 108 -7.86 4.63 -8.42
C PRO A 108 -9.26 4.05 -8.15
N ASP A 109 -9.35 2.90 -7.49
CA ASP A 109 -10.58 2.15 -7.25
C ASP A 109 -11.08 2.27 -5.79
N GLY A 110 -10.34 2.98 -4.92
CA GLY A 110 -10.74 3.27 -3.54
C GLY A 110 -10.09 2.37 -2.48
N ASN A 111 -9.09 1.56 -2.86
CA ASN A 111 -8.32 0.70 -1.95
C ASN A 111 -7.28 1.50 -1.14
#